data_AF-A0A958V3V7-F1
#
_entry.id   AF-A0A958V3V7-F1
#
_cell.length_a   1.000
_cell.length_b   1.000
_cell.length_c   1.000
_cell.angle_alpha   90.00
_cell.angle_beta   90.00
_cell.angle_gamma   90.00
#
_symmetry.space_group_name_H-M   'P 1'
#
loop_
_entity.id
_entity.type
_entity.pdbx_description
1 polymer ?
#
loop_
_entity_poly.entity_id
_entity_poly.type
_entity_poly.pdbx_seq_one_letter_code
_entity_poly.pdbx_strand_id
1 'polypeptide(L)'
;MTEWYHYLLLVAIGFIVGVINTLSGGGSTLTLPILIFLGLPSATANGTNRIAILIQTIFAFLGFKSKKVTTNYAPFGWYLAIAATVGSIIGSEIALDIKDALFNKILAVVMIMIVGFMVFKPKKNLQELTERLSGKYAFWG
;
A
#
# COMPACT_ATOMS: atom_id res chain seq x y z
N MET A 1 5.39 3.30 27.01
CA MET A 1 4.95 2.06 26.33
C MET A 1 5.18 0.89 27.29
N THR A 2 4.33 0.70 28.29
CA THR A 2 4.56 -0.29 29.37
C THR A 2 3.41 -1.27 29.58
N GLU A 3 2.24 -1.01 28.97
CA GLU A 3 1.05 -1.84 29.18
C GLU A 3 0.90 -2.90 28.09
N TRP A 4 0.93 -4.18 28.49
CA TRP A 4 0.87 -5.37 27.63
C TRP A 4 -0.33 -5.40 26.66
N TYR A 5 -1.43 -4.74 27.00
CA TYR A 5 -2.64 -4.67 26.16
C TYR A 5 -2.39 -3.98 24.80
N HIS A 6 -1.41 -3.08 24.71
CA HIS A 6 -1.06 -2.42 23.44
C HIS A 6 -0.58 -3.41 22.38
N TYR A 7 0.09 -4.50 22.78
CA TYR A 7 0.53 -5.53 21.84
C TYR A 7 -0.64 -6.31 21.26
N LEU A 8 -1.63 -6.67 22.09
CA LEU A 8 -2.84 -7.34 21.62
C LEU A 8 -3.67 -6.43 20.69
N LEU A 9 -3.80 -5.16 21.06
CA LEU A 9 -4.47 -4.17 20.22
C LEU A 9 -3.76 -4.02 18.86
N LEU A 10 -2.43 -3.94 18.85
CA LEU A 10 -1.61 -3.86 17.64
C LEU A 10 -1.79 -5.08 16.74
N VAL A 11 -1.87 -6.28 17.30
CA VAL A 11 -2.14 -7.51 16.54
C VAL A 11 -3.53 -7.46 15.90
N ALA A 12 -4.55 -7.08 16.67
CA ALA A 12 -5.92 -6.98 16.16
C ALA A 12 -6.05 -5.93 15.05
N ILE A 13 -5.49 -4.73 15.27
CA ILE A 13 -5.44 -3.66 14.27
C ILE A 13 -4.66 -4.11 13.04
N GLY A 14 -3.49 -4.72 13.23
CA GLY A 14 -2.65 -5.21 12.14
C GLY A 14 -3.38 -6.23 11.27
N PHE A 15 -4.18 -7.11 11.86
CA PHE A 15 -5.03 -8.04 11.12
C PHE A 15 -6.11 -7.33 10.30
N ILE A 16 -6.86 -6.39 10.91
CA ILE A 16 -7.90 -5.62 10.23
C ILE A 16 -7.33 -4.81 9.06
N VAL A 17 -6.25 -4.07 9.32
CA VAL A 17 -5.51 -3.33 8.30
C VAL A 17 -5.02 -4.26 7.20
N GLY A 18 -4.57 -5.46 7.56
CA GLY A 18 -4.12 -6.48 6.61
C GLY A 18 -5.20 -6.91 5.62
N VAL A 19 -6.41 -7.17 6.14
CA VAL A 19 -7.59 -7.48 5.34
C VAL A 19 -7.96 -6.30 4.44
N ILE A 20 -8.05 -5.09 4.99
CA ILE A 20 -8.39 -3.88 4.23
C ILE A 20 -7.39 -3.64 3.10
N ASN A 21 -6.09 -3.77 3.38
CA ASN A 21 -5.03 -3.52 2.40
C ASN A 21 -5.05 -4.56 1.27
N THR A 22 -5.39 -5.83 1.58
CA THR A 22 -5.55 -6.88 0.56
C THR A 22 -6.80 -6.66 -0.32
N LEU A 23 -7.90 -6.18 0.26
CA LEU A 23 -9.17 -5.99 -0.46
C LEU A 23 -9.25 -4.67 -1.25
N SER A 24 -8.66 -3.59 -0.73
CA SER A 24 -8.86 -2.23 -1.25
C SER A 24 -7.57 -1.50 -1.63
N GLY A 25 -6.40 -2.03 -1.25
CA GLY A 25 -5.10 -1.35 -1.41
C GLY A 25 -4.91 -0.09 -0.55
N GLY A 26 -5.93 0.31 0.24
CA GLY A 26 -5.93 1.55 1.01
C GLY A 26 -5.52 1.41 2.48
N GLY A 27 -5.35 0.20 3.02
CA GLY A 27 -5.14 -0.02 4.47
C GLY A 27 -3.92 0.71 5.04
N SER A 28 -2.92 0.98 4.21
CA SER A 28 -1.71 1.75 4.58
C SER A 28 -2.01 3.17 5.11
N THR A 29 -3.12 3.80 4.70
CA THR A 29 -3.51 5.12 5.21
C THR A 29 -4.00 5.06 6.65
N LEU A 30 -4.37 3.86 7.15
CA LEU A 30 -4.74 3.63 8.55
C LEU A 30 -3.55 3.18 9.40
N THR A 31 -2.57 2.44 8.83
CA THR A 31 -1.39 2.02 9.58
C THR A 31 -0.54 3.20 10.04
N LEU A 32 -0.31 4.19 9.15
CA LEU A 32 0.58 5.32 9.45
C LEU A 32 0.11 6.19 10.62
N PRO A 33 -1.16 6.67 10.67
CA PRO A 33 -1.66 7.40 11.83
C PRO A 33 -1.55 6.60 13.12
N ILE A 34 -1.79 5.28 13.07
CA ILE A 34 -1.73 4.42 14.25
C ILE A 34 -0.30 4.31 14.77
N LEU A 35 0.68 4.03 13.90
CA LEU A 35 2.08 3.95 14.30
C LEU A 35 2.61 5.30 14.83
N ILE A 36 2.22 6.41 14.19
CA ILE A 36 2.61 7.76 14.64
C ILE A 36 1.94 8.11 15.98
N PHE A 37 0.67 7.75 16.17
CA PHE A 37 -0.04 7.92 17.44
C PHE A 37 0.60 7.11 18.57
N LEU A 38 1.16 5.95 18.22
CA LEU A 38 2.00 5.14 19.09
C LEU A 38 3.43 5.69 19.22
N GLY A 39 3.68 6.94 18.84
CA GLY A 39 4.93 7.64 19.11
C GLY A 39 6.10 7.29 18.19
N LEU A 40 5.88 6.55 17.09
CA LEU A 40 6.93 6.39 16.09
C LEU A 40 7.11 7.71 15.31
N PRO A 41 8.35 8.15 15.06
CA PRO A 41 8.62 9.18 14.05
C PRO A 41 8.02 8.77 12.70
N SER A 42 7.49 9.73 11.95
CA SER A 42 6.77 9.44 10.70
C SER A 42 7.62 8.72 9.65
N ALA A 43 8.93 9.02 9.58
CA ALA A 43 9.87 8.35 8.68
C ALA A 43 10.01 6.87 9.05
N THR A 44 10.20 6.59 10.35
CA THR A 44 10.25 5.22 10.88
C THR A 44 8.92 4.50 10.68
N ALA A 45 7.79 5.14 11.01
CA ALA A 45 6.46 4.58 10.81
C ALA A 45 6.19 4.23 9.33
N ASN A 46 6.60 5.11 8.41
CA ASN A 46 6.51 4.84 6.97
C ASN A 46 7.39 3.67 6.55
N GLY A 47 8.64 3.61 7.00
CA GLY A 47 9.54 2.48 6.73
C GLY A 47 8.98 1.15 7.25
N THR A 48 8.55 1.11 8.51
CA THR A 48 7.93 -0.08 9.15
C THR A 48 6.71 -0.56 8.36
N ASN A 49 5.84 0.36 7.93
CA ASN A 49 4.67 0.00 7.13
C ASN A 49 5.06 -0.62 5.77
N ARG A 50 6.17 -0.21 5.13
CA ARG A 50 6.62 -0.82 3.85
C ARG A 50 7.05 -2.27 4.00
N ILE A 51 7.73 -2.60 5.10
CA ILE A 51 8.11 -4.00 5.40
C ILE A 51 6.84 -4.85 5.60
N ALA A 52 5.86 -4.35 6.35
CA ALA A 52 4.60 -5.05 6.56
C ALA A 52 3.83 -5.29 5.25
N ILE A 53 3.77 -4.29 4.36
CA ILE A 53 3.11 -4.41 3.05
C ILE A 53 3.84 -5.41 2.15
N LEU A 54 5.18 -5.43 2.16
CA LEU A 54 5.97 -6.37 1.36
C LEU A 54 5.61 -7.81 1.74
N ILE A 55 5.67 -8.13 3.03
CA ILE A 55 5.34 -9.46 3.57
C ILE A 55 3.89 -9.80 3.21
N GLN A 56 2.96 -8.89 3.47
CA GLN A 56 1.55 -9.07 3.15
C GLN A 56 1.32 -9.37 1.67
N THR A 57 1.99 -8.63 0.78
CA THR A 57 1.85 -8.79 -0.68
C THR A 57 2.34 -10.16 -1.14
N ILE A 58 3.43 -10.67 -0.55
CA ILE A 58 3.91 -12.04 -0.81
C ILE A 58 2.84 -13.07 -0.44
N PHE A 59 2.27 -12.98 0.77
CA PHE A 59 1.23 -13.92 1.21
C PHE A 59 -0.07 -13.77 0.41
N ALA A 60 -0.48 -12.56 0.07
CA ALA A 60 -1.63 -12.31 -0.78
C ALA A 60 -1.45 -12.95 -2.17
N PHE A 61 -0.28 -12.74 -2.79
CA PHE A 61 0.07 -13.35 -4.07
C PHE A 61 0.03 -14.89 -4.01
N LEU A 62 0.65 -15.49 -2.99
CA LEU A 62 0.63 -16.95 -2.80
C LEU A 62 -0.80 -17.47 -2.58
N GLY A 63 -1.63 -16.74 -1.82
CA GLY A 63 -3.03 -17.07 -1.57
C GLY A 63 -3.90 -16.99 -2.81
N PHE A 64 -3.70 -15.98 -3.67
CA PHE A 64 -4.40 -15.90 -4.96
C PHE A 64 -3.93 -16.98 -5.92
N LYS A 65 -2.63 -17.26 -5.96
CA LYS A 65 -2.04 -18.32 -6.79
C LYS A 65 -2.57 -19.71 -6.43
N SER A 66 -2.69 -20.03 -5.14
CA SER A 66 -3.23 -21.34 -4.69
C SER A 66 -4.69 -21.55 -5.11
N LYS A 67 -5.46 -20.46 -5.25
CA LYS A 67 -6.83 -20.46 -5.75
C LYS A 67 -6.94 -20.41 -7.28
N LYS A 68 -5.81 -20.55 -8.00
CA LYS A 68 -5.74 -20.44 -9.47
C LYS A 68 -6.28 -19.12 -10.01
N VAL A 69 -6.22 -18.06 -9.20
CA VAL A 69 -6.46 -16.68 -9.66
C VAL A 69 -5.18 -16.24 -10.37
N THR A 70 -5.04 -16.61 -11.64
CA THR A 70 -3.91 -16.24 -12.49
C THR A 70 -4.35 -15.22 -13.52
N THR A 71 -3.75 -14.03 -13.47
CA THR A 71 -3.86 -13.03 -14.53
C THR A 71 -2.84 -13.35 -15.62
N ASN A 72 -3.29 -13.52 -16.87
CA ASN A 72 -2.44 -13.75 -18.05
C ASN A 72 -1.63 -12.49 -18.48
N TYR A 73 -1.32 -11.58 -17.55
CA TYR A 73 -0.69 -10.27 -17.82
C TYR A 73 0.69 -10.13 -17.20
N ALA A 74 1.42 -11.24 -17.11
CA ALA A 74 2.75 -11.29 -16.49
C ALA A 74 3.73 -10.20 -17.02
N PRO A 75 3.74 -9.85 -18.32
CA PRO A 75 4.61 -8.80 -18.86
C PRO A 75 4.22 -7.38 -18.39
N PHE A 76 2.92 -7.07 -18.27
CA PHE A 76 2.48 -5.79 -17.70
C PHE A 76 2.84 -5.71 -16.20
N GLY A 77 2.73 -6.82 -15.48
CA GLY A 77 3.18 -6.93 -14.09
C GLY A 77 4.67 -6.61 -13.93
N TRP A 78 5.52 -7.10 -14.83
CA TRP A 78 6.95 -6.79 -14.84
C TRP A 78 7.25 -5.31 -15.10
N TYR A 79 6.54 -4.67 -16.03
CA TYR A 79 6.68 -3.24 -16.26
C TYR A 79 6.39 -2.43 -15.00
N LEU A 80 5.28 -2.73 -14.32
CA LEU A 80 4.93 -2.09 -13.06
C LEU A 80 5.96 -2.37 -11.96
N ALA A 81 6.46 -3.60 -11.86
CA ALA A 81 7.47 -3.97 -10.88
C ALA A 81 8.77 -3.18 -11.09
N ILE A 82 9.25 -3.07 -12.32
CA ILE A 82 10.47 -2.31 -12.65
C ILE A 82 10.24 -0.82 -12.35
N ALA A 83 9.15 -0.24 -12.84
CA ALA A 83 8.83 1.17 -12.62
C ALA A 83 8.70 1.50 -11.12
N ALA A 84 8.00 0.67 -10.36
CA ALA A 84 7.85 0.82 -8.92
C ALA A 84 9.19 0.67 -8.18
N THR A 85 10.05 -0.26 -8.60
CA THR A 85 11.37 -0.46 -7.99
C THR A 85 12.27 0.75 -8.22
N VAL A 86 12.40 1.21 -9.47
CA VAL A 86 13.20 2.40 -9.80
C VAL A 86 12.67 3.63 -9.07
N GLY A 87 11.36 3.86 -9.10
CA GLY A 87 10.73 4.97 -8.37
C GLY A 87 10.93 4.89 -6.87
N SER A 88 10.91 3.69 -6.28
CA SER A 88 11.13 3.49 -4.85
C SER A 88 12.56 3.79 -4.43
N ILE A 89 13.56 3.38 -5.22
CA ILE A 89 14.98 3.67 -4.97
C ILE A 89 15.22 5.18 -5.00
N ILE A 90 14.78 5.84 -6.06
CA ILE A 90 14.93 7.30 -6.20
C ILE A 90 14.19 8.02 -5.05
N GLY A 91 12.96 7.59 -4.76
CA GLY A 91 12.15 8.19 -3.70
C GLY A 91 12.74 7.99 -2.30
N SER A 92 13.35 6.83 -2.03
CA SER A 92 13.98 6.57 -0.72
C SER A 92 15.25 7.40 -0.52
N GLU A 93 16.09 7.55 -1.55
CA GLU A 93 17.28 8.41 -1.48
C GLU A 93 16.89 9.85 -1.19
N ILE A 94 15.93 10.39 -1.95
CA ILE A 94 15.41 11.76 -1.72
C ILE A 94 14.84 11.89 -0.30
N ALA A 95 14.16 10.86 0.21
CA ALA A 95 13.55 10.90 1.54
C ALA A 95 14.59 10.99 2.67
N LEU A 96 15.80 10.45 2.50
CA LEU A 96 16.88 10.53 3.49
C LEU A 96 17.44 11.95 3.65
N ASP A 97 17.37 12.77 2.60
CA ASP A 97 17.88 14.15 2.60
C ASP A 97 16.86 15.17 3.13
N ILE A 98 15.60 14.77 3.33
CA ILE A 98 14.53 15.67 3.76
C ILE A 98 14.53 15.81 5.29
N LYS A 99 14.49 17.06 5.78
CA LYS A 99 14.29 17.37 7.20
C LYS A 99 12.98 16.78 7.72
N ASP A 100 12.98 16.20 8.91
CA ASP A 100 11.81 15.55 9.53
C ASP A 100 10.53 16.40 9.51
N ALA A 101 10.63 17.70 9.79
CA ALA A 101 9.48 18.60 9.78
C ALA A 101 8.84 18.73 8.39
N LEU A 102 9.66 18.74 7.33
CA LEU A 102 9.18 18.79 5.96
C LEU A 102 8.60 17.43 5.54
N PHE A 103 9.25 16.33 5.90
CA PHE A 103 8.74 14.98 5.64
C PHE A 103 7.36 14.78 6.30
N ASN A 104 7.22 15.16 7.57
CA ASN A 104 5.94 15.15 8.31
C ASN A 104 4.84 15.89 7.56
N LYS A 105 5.16 17.11 7.06
CA LYS A 105 4.20 17.94 6.36
C LYS A 105 3.78 17.33 5.02
N ILE A 106 4.74 16.82 4.24
CA ILE A 106 4.47 16.13 2.97
C ILE A 106 3.59 14.90 3.23
N LEU A 107 3.98 14.05 4.18
CA LEU A 107 3.26 12.84 4.54
C LEU A 107 1.82 13.13 4.97
N ALA A 108 1.61 14.14 5.83
CA ALA A 108 0.27 14.53 6.27
C ALA A 108 -0.61 15.02 5.11
N VAL A 109 -0.09 15.88 4.24
CA VAL A 109 -0.82 16.39 3.08
C VAL A 109 -1.20 15.26 2.12
N VAL A 110 -0.26 14.36 1.81
CA VAL A 110 -0.52 13.19 0.96
C VAL A 110 -1.59 12.29 1.56
N MET A 111 -1.54 12.02 2.86
CA MET A 111 -2.54 11.19 3.53
C MET A 111 -3.94 11.80 3.48
N ILE A 112 -4.07 13.11 3.74
CA ILE A 112 -5.36 13.80 3.64
C ILE A 112 -5.91 13.72 2.21
N MET A 113 -5.05 13.93 1.20
CA MET A 113 -5.47 13.80 -0.20
C MET A 113 -5.95 12.39 -0.54
N ILE A 114 -5.25 11.34 -0.11
CA ILE A 114 -5.65 9.94 -0.37
C ILE A 114 -6.96 9.61 0.34
N VAL A 115 -7.12 10.00 1.60
CA VAL A 115 -8.36 9.80 2.36
C VAL A 115 -9.51 10.55 1.71
N GLY A 116 -9.31 11.81 1.33
CA GLY A 116 -10.30 12.60 0.59
C GLY A 116 -10.69 11.91 -0.72
N PHE A 117 -9.71 11.48 -1.52
CA PHE A 117 -9.98 10.73 -2.73
C PHE A 117 -10.79 9.47 -2.46
N MET A 118 -10.46 8.70 -1.43
CA MET A 118 -11.15 7.46 -1.09
C MET A 118 -12.61 7.71 -0.65
N VAL A 119 -12.87 8.78 0.09
CA VAL A 119 -14.20 9.16 0.59
C VAL A 119 -15.09 9.71 -0.53
N PHE A 120 -14.53 10.57 -1.40
CA PHE A 120 -15.30 11.29 -2.41
C PHE A 120 -15.31 10.60 -3.79
N LYS A 121 -14.62 9.46 -3.96
CA LYS A 121 -14.60 8.73 -5.24
C LYS A 121 -16.01 8.23 -5.57
N PRO A 122 -16.59 8.62 -6.72
CA PRO A 122 -17.90 8.14 -7.13
C PRO A 122 -17.85 6.62 -7.36
N LYS A 123 -18.92 5.91 -6.95
CA LYS A 123 -19.07 4.48 -7.22
C LYS A 123 -19.10 4.27 -8.73
N LYS A 124 -18.05 3.66 -9.28
CA LYS A 124 -18.04 3.23 -10.68
C LYS A 124 -18.90 1.97 -10.82
N ASN A 125 -19.77 1.92 -11.82
CA ASN A 125 -20.48 0.70 -12.17
C ASN A 125 -19.47 -0.31 -12.70
N LEU A 126 -19.20 -1.37 -11.93
CA LEU A 126 -18.24 -2.39 -12.32
C LEU A 126 -18.70 -3.13 -13.60
N GLN A 127 -19.99 -3.09 -13.94
CA GLN A 127 -20.51 -3.67 -15.20
C GLN A 127 -20.06 -2.92 -16.46
N GLU A 128 -19.68 -1.64 -16.38
CA GLU A 128 -19.20 -0.86 -17.54
C GLU A 128 -17.68 -0.89 -17.72
N LEU A 129 -16.94 -1.45 -16.76
CA LEU A 129 -15.50 -1.64 -16.90
C LEU A 129 -15.26 -2.81 -17.85
N THR A 130 -15.21 -2.53 -19.15
CA THR A 130 -14.78 -3.53 -20.14
C THR A 130 -13.35 -3.93 -19.81
N GLU A 131 -13.22 -5.12 -19.27
CA GLU A 131 -11.94 -5.77 -19.02
C GLU A 131 -11.25 -5.93 -20.39
N ARG A 132 -10.29 -5.03 -20.70
CA ARG A 132 -9.54 -5.04 -21.95
C ARG A 132 -8.49 -6.16 -21.92
N LEU A 133 -8.97 -7.40 -21.98
CA LEU A 133 -8.19 -8.64 -21.82
C LEU A 133 -7.65 -9.21 -23.14
N SER A 134 -7.88 -8.54 -24.28
CA SER A 134 -7.41 -9.01 -25.59
C SER A 134 -7.18 -7.85 -26.57
N GLY A 135 -6.10 -7.93 -27.35
CA GLY A 135 -5.80 -7.00 -28.46
C GLY A 135 -4.31 -6.64 -28.60
N LYS A 136 -4.00 -5.65 -29.46
CA LYS A 136 -2.66 -5.12 -29.79
C LYS A 136 -1.81 -4.67 -28.57
N TYR A 137 -2.42 -4.61 -27.39
CA TYR A 137 -1.82 -4.32 -26.09
C TYR A 137 -1.29 -5.57 -25.35
N ALA A 138 -1.53 -6.78 -25.90
CA ALA A 138 -1.07 -8.06 -25.36
C ALA A 138 0.30 -8.50 -25.88
N PHE A 139 1.00 -7.69 -26.69
CA PHE A 139 2.42 -7.93 -27.02
C PHE A 139 3.36 -7.13 -26.08
N TRP A 140 2.78 -6.22 -25.30
CA TRP A 140 3.26 -5.73 -24.01
C TRP A 140 2.39 -6.36 -22.90
N GLY A 141 2.18 -7.67 -23.01
CA GLY A 141 1.34 -8.52 -22.17
C GLY A 141 1.67 -9.99 -22.46
#